data_AF-A0A6J7M8N1-F1
#
_entry.id   AF-A0A6J7M8N1-F1
#
_cell.length_a   1.000
_cell.length_b   1.000
_cell.length_c   1.000
_cell.angle_alpha   90.00
_cell.angle_beta   90.00
_cell.angle_gamma   90.00
#
_symmetry.space_group_name_H-M   'P 1'
#
loop_
_entity.id
_entity.type
_entity.pdbx_description
1 polymer ?
#
loop_
_entity_poly.entity_id
_entity_poly.type
_entity_poly.pdbx_seq_one_letter_code
_entity_poly.pdbx_strand_id
1 'polypeptide(L)'
;MPGDKKLETHCALLVGDHSLSINAFVIRKPDENAAAVHEWCMRKNAGMYGVAFAINDLGDIFLVGRLPLNAVTDREIDRLLGAVLQYSDSAFNPLLELGFTSAIRREWAWRVSRGESLANLKAFEHLV
;
A
#
# COMPACT_ATOMS: atom_id res chain seq x y z
N MET A 1 5.47 9.15 5.38
CA MET A 1 4.76 10.20 4.61
C MET A 1 3.29 10.13 4.96
N PRO A 2 2.64 11.27 5.26
CA PRO A 2 1.21 11.31 5.59
C PRO A 2 0.37 11.09 4.32
N GLY A 3 -0.65 10.23 4.42
CA GLY A 3 -1.65 10.00 3.37
C GLY A 3 -3.07 10.23 3.88
N ASP A 4 -4.04 10.35 2.97
CA ASP A 4 -5.43 10.70 3.29
C ASP A 4 -6.22 9.49 3.80
N LYS A 5 -6.01 8.32 3.21
CA LYS A 5 -6.65 7.05 3.57
C LYS A 5 -5.70 6.18 4.39
N LYS A 6 -4.43 6.15 4.00
CA LYS A 6 -3.40 5.48 4.78
C LYS A 6 -2.60 6.51 5.57
N LEU A 7 -2.85 6.53 6.88
CA LEU A 7 -2.33 7.53 7.81
C LEU A 7 -0.81 7.75 7.69
N GLU A 8 -0.04 6.67 7.57
CA GLU A 8 1.41 6.76 7.32
C GLU A 8 1.89 5.70 6.33
N THR A 9 2.68 6.14 5.35
CA THR A 9 3.48 5.24 4.50
C THR A 9 4.96 5.39 4.88
N HIS A 10 5.53 4.35 5.50
CA HIS A 10 6.97 4.25 5.71
C HIS A 10 7.64 3.93 4.37
N CYS A 11 8.63 4.77 4.02
CA CYS A 11 9.39 4.64 2.79
C CYS A 11 10.88 4.61 3.16
N ALA A 12 11.57 3.55 2.76
CA ALA A 12 13.00 3.36 2.97
C ALA A 12 13.74 3.62 1.66
N LEU A 13 14.73 4.50 1.72
CA LEU A 13 15.65 4.79 0.63
C LEU A 13 17.02 4.24 1.01
N LEU A 14 17.55 3.32 0.20
CA LEU A 14 18.82 2.65 0.45
C LEU A 14 19.78 2.93 -0.71
N VAL A 15 20.86 3.65 -0.43
CA VAL A 15 21.94 3.88 -1.38
C VAL A 15 22.89 2.67 -1.33
N GLY A 16 22.98 1.93 -2.43
CA GLY A 16 23.99 0.89 -2.64
C GLY A 16 25.10 1.36 -3.57
N ASP A 17 26.04 0.46 -3.89
CA ASP A 17 27.23 0.78 -4.68
C ASP A 17 26.93 1.31 -6.10
N HIS A 18 25.79 0.92 -6.66
CA HIS A 18 25.43 1.22 -8.06
C HIS A 18 24.01 1.78 -8.24
N SER A 19 23.18 1.74 -7.20
CA SER A 19 21.78 2.13 -7.32
C SER A 19 21.20 2.60 -6.00
N LEU A 20 20.21 3.48 -6.09
CA LEU A 20 19.27 3.76 -5.03
C LEU A 20 18.10 2.78 -5.14
N SER A 21 17.81 2.07 -4.05
CA SER A 21 16.58 1.28 -3.93
C SER A 21 15.57 2.01 -3.05
N ILE A 22 14.29 1.93 -3.41
CA ILE A 22 13.17 2.46 -2.63
C ILE A 22 12.23 1.32 -2.29
N ASN A 23 11.82 1.23 -1.03
CA ASN A 23 10.86 0.24 -0.55
C ASN A 23 9.84 0.90 0.37
N ALA A 24 8.56 0.72 0.10
CA ALA A 24 7.49 1.23 0.95
C ALA A 24 6.48 0.13 1.24
N PHE A 25 6.24 -0.12 2.52
CA PHE A 25 5.22 -1.09 2.95
C PHE A 25 3.83 -0.58 2.58
N VAL A 26 2.99 -1.40 1.95
CA VAL A 26 1.61 -1.04 1.56
C VAL A 26 0.62 -1.66 2.55
N ILE A 27 0.56 -2.98 2.63
CA ILE A 27 -0.38 -3.70 3.48
C ILE A 27 0.20 -5.07 3.84
N ARG A 28 -0.27 -5.64 4.96
CA ARG A 28 0.06 -7.01 5.37
C ARG A 28 -0.47 -8.00 4.31
N LYS A 29 0.05 -9.22 4.36
CA LYS A 29 -0.50 -10.35 3.59
C LYS A 29 -2.04 -10.37 3.65
N PRO A 30 -2.75 -10.49 2.52
CA PRO A 30 -4.21 -10.64 2.49
C PRO A 30 -4.69 -11.82 3.35
N ASP A 31 -5.73 -11.60 4.15
CA ASP A 31 -6.37 -12.64 4.95
C ASP A 31 -7.17 -13.61 4.07
N GLU A 32 -7.73 -13.09 2.97
CA GLU A 32 -8.51 -13.83 1.98
C GLU A 32 -8.21 -13.33 0.55
N ASN A 33 -8.65 -14.09 -0.46
CA ASN A 33 -8.57 -13.72 -1.88
C ASN A 33 -7.19 -13.24 -2.39
N ALA A 34 -6.09 -13.80 -1.87
CA ALA A 34 -4.73 -13.37 -2.23
C ALA A 34 -4.47 -13.33 -3.75
N ALA A 35 -5.00 -14.29 -4.51
CA ALA A 35 -4.87 -14.30 -5.97
C ALA A 35 -5.47 -13.05 -6.64
N ALA A 36 -6.68 -12.64 -6.24
CA ALA A 36 -7.34 -11.46 -6.78
C ALA A 36 -6.62 -10.18 -6.37
N VAL A 37 -6.11 -10.12 -5.14
CA VAL A 37 -5.27 -9.02 -4.67
C VAL A 37 -4.00 -8.90 -5.50
N HIS A 38 -3.27 -10.00 -5.73
CA HIS A 38 -2.04 -9.99 -6.51
C HIS A 38 -2.30 -9.63 -7.98
N GLU A 39 -3.38 -10.15 -8.57
CA GLU A 39 -3.80 -9.80 -9.93
C GLU A 39 -4.12 -8.30 -10.05
N TRP A 40 -4.81 -7.73 -9.07
CA TRP A 40 -5.08 -6.29 -9.01
C TRP A 40 -3.77 -5.48 -8.98
N CYS A 41 -2.84 -5.84 -8.09
CA CYS A 41 -1.52 -5.20 -8.01
C CYS A 41 -0.76 -5.30 -9.35
N MET A 42 -0.72 -6.49 -9.94
CA MET A 42 0.00 -6.74 -11.19
C MET A 42 -0.59 -5.93 -12.35
N ARG A 43 -1.92 -5.81 -12.44
CA ARG A 43 -2.59 -4.97 -13.44
C ARG A 43 -2.25 -3.49 -13.31
N LYS A 44 -2.02 -3.00 -12.08
CA LYS A 44 -1.66 -1.59 -11.85
C LYS A 44 -0.23 -1.26 -12.28
N ASN A 45 0.70 -2.20 -12.14
CA ASN A 45 2.13 -2.00 -12.41
C ASN A 45 2.41 -1.39 -13.80
N ALA A 46 1.63 -1.73 -14.83
CA ALA A 46 1.86 -1.23 -16.19
C ALA A 46 1.72 0.30 -16.33
N GLY A 47 0.96 0.95 -15.46
CA GLY A 47 0.75 2.40 -15.49
C GLY A 47 1.55 3.18 -14.45
N MET A 48 2.46 2.52 -13.73
CA MET A 48 3.14 3.12 -12.58
C MET A 48 4.49 3.73 -12.97
N TYR A 49 4.89 4.78 -12.26
CA TYR A 49 6.16 5.46 -12.45
C TYR A 49 7.15 5.10 -11.35
N GLY A 50 8.34 4.62 -11.74
CA GLY A 50 9.51 4.45 -10.87
C GLY A 50 9.42 3.37 -9.78
N VAL A 51 8.21 2.91 -9.46
CA VAL A 51 7.93 1.84 -8.49
C VAL A 51 6.89 0.86 -9.04
N ALA A 52 6.90 -0.36 -8.50
CA ALA A 52 5.92 -1.40 -8.79
C ALA A 52 5.51 -2.13 -7.50
N PHE A 53 4.32 -2.72 -7.50
CA PHE A 53 3.92 -3.64 -6.43
C PHE A 53 4.76 -4.92 -6.47
N ALA A 54 5.22 -5.34 -5.30
CA ALA A 54 5.91 -6.60 -5.06
C ALA A 54 5.42 -7.25 -3.77
N ILE A 55 5.71 -8.54 -3.62
CA ILE A 55 5.35 -9.36 -2.47
C ILE A 55 6.62 -9.92 -1.86
N ASN A 56 6.72 -9.93 -0.52
CA ASN A 56 7.83 -10.59 0.17
C ASN A 56 7.50 -12.05 0.52
N ASP A 57 8.45 -12.76 1.15
CA ASP A 57 8.26 -14.16 1.55
C ASP A 57 7.11 -14.38 2.56
N LEU A 58 6.76 -13.33 3.32
CA LEU A 58 5.62 -13.36 4.26
C LEU A 58 4.28 -13.10 3.58
N GLY A 59 4.27 -12.75 2.30
CA GLY A 59 3.07 -12.38 1.54
C GLY A 59 2.66 -10.90 1.68
N ASP A 60 3.45 -10.09 2.38
CA ASP A 60 3.19 -8.66 2.54
C ASP A 60 3.46 -7.90 1.24
N ILE A 61 2.66 -6.86 0.99
CA ILE A 61 2.70 -6.10 -0.25
C ILE A 61 3.48 -4.81 -0.04
N PHE A 62 4.39 -4.53 -0.97
CA PHE A 62 5.26 -3.36 -0.99
C PHE A 62 5.18 -2.64 -2.33
N LEU A 63 5.55 -1.37 -2.32
CA LEU A 63 6.02 -0.65 -3.50
C LEU A 63 7.54 -0.69 -3.51
N VAL A 64 8.13 -1.15 -4.61
CA VAL A 64 9.57 -1.28 -4.78
C VAL A 64 10.03 -0.57 -6.04
N GLY A 65 11.18 0.08 -5.98
CA GLY A 65 11.79 0.76 -7.13
C GLY A 65 13.30 0.76 -7.03
N ARG A 66 13.96 0.97 -8.18
CA ARG A 66 15.41 1.06 -8.26
C ARG A 66 15.84 2.07 -9.32
N LEU A 67 16.76 2.93 -8.95
CA LEU A 67 17.30 3.97 -9.83
C LEU A 67 18.83 3.90 -9.87
N PRO A 68 19.46 4.13 -11.04
CA PRO A 68 20.90 4.31 -11.10
C PRO A 68 21.30 5.60 -10.38
N LEU A 69 22.48 5.63 -9.76
CA LEU A 69 22.92 6.75 -8.92
C LEU A 69 22.98 8.10 -9.67
N ASN A 70 23.27 8.09 -10.97
CA ASN A 70 23.31 9.30 -11.79
C ASN A 70 21.92 9.93 -12.02
N ALA A 71 20.83 9.17 -11.84
CA ALA A 71 19.47 9.66 -11.93
C ALA A 71 18.95 10.23 -10.58
N VAL A 72 19.71 10.05 -9.50
CA VAL A 72 19.33 10.53 -8.17
C VAL A 72 19.51 12.04 -8.10
N THR A 73 18.40 12.75 -8.21
CA THR A 73 18.32 14.21 -8.08
C THR A 73 17.16 14.56 -7.17
N ASP A 74 17.17 15.74 -6.55
CA ASP A 74 16.08 16.19 -5.66
C ASP A 74 14.71 16.09 -6.35
N ARG A 75 14.64 16.46 -7.64
CA ARG A 75 13.41 16.37 -8.44
C ARG A 75 12.96 14.94 -8.67
N GLU A 76 13.90 14.02 -8.89
CA GLU A 76 13.55 12.62 -9.11
C GLU A 76 13.12 11.93 -7.82
N ILE A 77 13.79 12.25 -6.71
CA ILE A 77 13.38 11.79 -5.38
C ILE A 77 11.97 12.29 -5.04
N ASP A 78 11.69 13.57 -5.24
CA ASP A 78 10.36 14.14 -5.01
C ASP A 78 9.27 13.42 -5.82
N ARG A 79 9.51 13.18 -7.12
CA ARG A 79 8.58 12.41 -7.97
C ARG A 79 8.35 10.99 -7.46
N LEU A 80 9.41 10.29 -7.05
CA LEU A 80 9.29 8.93 -6.53
C LEU A 80 8.51 8.89 -5.22
N LEU A 81 8.79 9.82 -4.31
CA LEU A 81 8.06 9.93 -3.05
C LEU A 81 6.58 10.27 -3.29
N GLY A 82 6.29 11.18 -4.22
CA GLY A 82 4.93 11.48 -4.65
C GLY A 82 4.21 10.26 -5.24
N ALA A 83 4.90 9.49 -6.11
CA ALA A 83 4.38 8.25 -6.67
C ALA A 83 4.09 7.21 -5.59
N VAL A 84 5.02 6.99 -4.65
CA VAL A 84 4.83 6.07 -3.52
C VAL A 84 3.63 6.47 -2.68
N LEU A 85 3.50 7.77 -2.36
CA LEU A 85 2.37 8.27 -1.58
C LEU A 85 1.05 8.01 -2.31
N GLN A 86 0.96 8.42 -3.57
CA GLN A 86 -0.25 8.28 -4.39
C GLN A 86 -0.67 6.82 -4.55
N TYR A 87 0.26 5.92 -4.87
CA TYR A 87 -0.05 4.52 -5.10
C TYR A 87 -0.38 3.77 -3.81
N SER A 88 0.29 4.09 -2.70
CA SER A 88 -0.02 3.52 -1.38
C SER A 88 -1.42 3.95 -0.91
N ASP A 89 -1.76 5.22 -1.08
CA ASP A 89 -3.06 5.75 -0.64
C ASP A 89 -4.22 5.25 -1.50
N SER A 90 -4.08 5.32 -2.83
CA SER A 90 -5.13 4.89 -3.77
C SER A 90 -5.37 3.39 -3.75
N ALA A 91 -4.36 2.58 -3.40
CA ALA A 91 -4.50 1.13 -3.28
C ALA A 91 -5.13 0.68 -1.95
N PHE A 92 -5.15 1.52 -0.91
CA PHE A 92 -5.48 1.09 0.44
C PHE A 92 -6.88 0.47 0.56
N ASN A 93 -7.94 1.21 0.22
CA ASN A 93 -9.31 0.70 0.32
C ASN A 93 -9.59 -0.47 -0.64
N PRO A 94 -9.20 -0.43 -1.93
CA PRO A 94 -9.39 -1.58 -2.82
C PRO A 94 -8.73 -2.86 -2.31
N LEU A 95 -7.52 -2.76 -1.74
CA LEU A 95 -6.82 -3.92 -1.19
C LEU A 95 -7.50 -4.44 0.09
N LEU A 96 -8.03 -3.55 0.92
CA LEU A 96 -8.82 -3.92 2.10
C LEU A 96 -10.13 -4.62 1.73
N GLU A 97 -10.87 -4.09 0.76
CA GLU A 97 -12.10 -4.71 0.25
C GLU A 97 -11.82 -6.10 -0.34
N LEU A 98 -10.77 -6.22 -1.18
CA LEU A 98 -10.44 -7.49 -1.81
C LEU A 98 -9.95 -8.54 -0.80
N GLY A 99 -9.05 -8.15 0.10
CA GLY A 99 -8.25 -9.07 0.90
C GLY A 99 -8.62 -9.20 2.38
N PHE A 100 -9.53 -8.38 2.89
CA PHE A 100 -9.80 -8.25 4.33
C PHE A 100 -11.29 -8.06 4.68
N THR A 101 -12.22 -8.34 3.75
CA THR A 101 -13.67 -8.16 3.97
C THR A 101 -14.16 -8.83 5.26
N SER A 102 -13.80 -10.10 5.48
CA SER A 102 -14.20 -10.84 6.68
C SER A 102 -13.65 -10.23 7.97
N ALA A 103 -12.41 -9.71 7.94
CA ALA A 103 -11.80 -9.03 9.08
C ALA A 103 -12.49 -7.70 9.38
N ILE A 104 -12.82 -6.93 8.35
CA ILE A 104 -13.57 -5.66 8.45
C ILE A 104 -14.94 -5.90 9.08
N ARG A 105 -15.69 -6.91 8.63
CA ARG A 105 -17.00 -7.27 9.21
C ARG A 105 -16.88 -7.61 10.70
N ARG A 106 -15.86 -8.37 11.09
CA ARG A 106 -15.62 -8.72 12.51
C ARG A 106 -15.27 -7.50 13.36
N GLU A 107 -14.36 -6.65 12.87
CA GLU A 107 -13.96 -5.42 13.56
C GLU A 107 -15.15 -4.47 13.71
N TRP A 108 -15.99 -4.34 12.67
CA TRP A 108 -17.21 -3.54 12.72
C TRP A 108 -18.15 -4.02 13.83
N ALA A 109 -18.50 -5.31 13.83
CA ALA A 109 -19.37 -5.89 14.84
C ALA A 109 -18.82 -5.71 16.27
N TRP A 110 -17.51 -5.87 16.44
CA TRP A 110 -16.83 -5.65 17.71
C TRP A 110 -16.98 -4.20 18.19
N ARG A 111 -16.72 -3.21 17.31
CA ARG A 111 -16.85 -1.78 17.65
C ARG A 111 -18.28 -1.39 17.99
N VAL A 112 -19.25 -1.86 17.22
CA VAL A 112 -20.68 -1.63 17.49
C VAL A 112 -21.07 -2.19 18.86
N SER A 113 -20.63 -3.42 19.18
CA SER A 113 -20.95 -4.05 20.48
C SER A 113 -20.36 -3.31 21.69
N ARG A 114 -19.33 -2.48 21.50
CA ARG A 114 -18.63 -1.75 22.56
C ARG A 114 -18.85 -0.23 22.54
N GLY A 115 -19.59 0.29 21.56
CA GLY A 115 -19.77 1.73 21.39
C GLY A 115 -18.50 2.47 20.94
N GLU A 116 -17.56 1.77 20.32
CA GLU A 116 -16.30 2.33 19.82
C GLU A 116 -16.49 3.10 18.50
N SER A 117 -15.58 4.03 18.20
CA SER A 117 -15.67 4.86 17.00
C SER A 117 -15.51 4.09 15.69
N LEU A 118 -16.42 4.27 14.74
CA LEU A 118 -16.38 3.67 13.40
C LEU A 118 -15.72 4.56 12.33
N ALA A 119 -15.13 5.70 12.71
CA ALA A 119 -14.65 6.73 11.75
C ALA A 119 -13.81 6.16 10.61
N ASN A 120 -12.85 5.28 10.91
CA ASN A 120 -11.95 4.67 9.92
C ASN A 120 -12.58 3.50 9.14
N LEU A 121 -13.71 2.98 9.62
CA LEU A 121 -14.44 1.90 8.97
C LEU A 121 -15.56 2.41 8.06
N LYS A 122 -15.94 3.70 8.15
CA LYS A 122 -17.03 4.28 7.35
C LYS A 122 -16.91 4.03 5.84
N ALA A 123 -15.67 4.02 5.32
CA ALA A 123 -15.42 3.71 3.91
C ALA A 123 -15.93 2.31 3.49
N PHE A 124 -16.11 1.39 4.46
CA PHE A 124 -16.51 0.00 4.26
C PHE A 124 -17.93 -0.29 4.79
N GLU A 125 -18.76 0.73 5.03
CA GLU A 125 -20.17 0.57 5.46
C GLU A 125 -20.97 -0.38 4.56
N HIS A 126 -20.68 -0.37 3.26
CA HIS A 126 -21.32 -1.22 2.26
C HIS A 126 -20.96 -2.71 2.39
N LEU A 127 -19.93 -3.06 3.17
CA LEU A 127 -19.49 -4.43 3.41
C LEU A 127 -20.18 -5.07 4.62
N VAL A 128 -21.05 -4.40 5.36
CA VAL A 128 -21.63 -4.95 6.60
C VAL A 128 -23.09 -5.30 6.42
#